data_AF-A0A2R6RVE6-F1
#
_entry.id   AF-A0A2R6RVE6-F1
#
_cell.length_a   1.000
_cell.length_b   1.000
_cell.length_c   1.000
_cell.angle_alpha   90.00
_cell.angle_beta   90.00
_cell.angle_gamma   90.00
#
_symmetry.space_group_name_H-M   'P 1'
#
loop_
_entity.id
_entity.type
_entity.pdbx_description
1 polymer ?
#
loop_
_entity_poly.entity_id
_entity_poly.type
_entity_poly.pdbx_seq_one_letter_code
_entity_poly.pdbx_strand_id
1 'polypeptide(L)'
;MRLKYGWNLNPKGFQLAGVQAQLEGIDMIIQAATGSGKTAIAAGPHLWIEGKQSIMVCPLMTLEDEMLVKDILGLKYQINLISPEML
;
A
#
# COMPACT_ATOMS: atom_id res chain seq x y z
N MET A 1 -13.71 1.85 -8.25
CA MET A 1 -12.44 1.12 -7.98
C MET A 1 -11.53 1.04 -9.21
N ARG A 2 -11.90 0.38 -10.30
CA ARG A 2 -11.02 0.21 -11.48
C ARG A 2 -10.37 1.50 -11.99
N LEU A 3 -11.15 2.57 -12.16
CA LEU A 3 -10.66 3.88 -12.64
C LEU A 3 -9.68 4.55 -11.66
N LYS A 4 -9.98 4.55 -10.35
CA LYS A 4 -9.11 5.16 -9.32
C LYS A 4 -7.77 4.43 -9.17
N TYR A 5 -7.74 3.12 -9.38
CA TYR A 5 -6.51 2.32 -9.31
C TYR A 5 -5.79 2.12 -10.65
N GLY A 6 -6.40 2.52 -11.77
CA GLY A 6 -5.88 2.23 -13.11
C GLY A 6 -5.82 0.74 -13.45
N TRP A 7 -6.72 -0.08 -12.88
CA TRP A 7 -6.69 -1.53 -13.08
C TRP A 7 -7.51 -1.96 -14.29
N ASN A 8 -6.87 -2.75 -15.14
CA ASN A 8 -7.51 -3.44 -16.28
C ASN A 8 -8.40 -4.61 -15.81
N LEU A 9 -8.16 -5.12 -14.61
CA LEU A 9 -8.86 -6.27 -14.02
C LEU A 9 -9.51 -5.90 -12.68
N ASN A 10 -10.43 -6.76 -12.23
CA ASN A 10 -11.01 -6.59 -10.90
C ASN A 10 -9.97 -6.78 -9.78
N PRO A 11 -10.13 -6.07 -8.66
CA PRO A 11 -9.45 -6.38 -7.41
C PRO A 11 -9.56 -7.86 -7.05
N LYS A 12 -8.48 -8.45 -6.54
CA LYS A 12 -8.56 -9.72 -5.83
C LYS A 12 -9.20 -9.51 -4.46
N GLY A 13 -9.92 -10.51 -3.96
CA GLY A 13 -10.65 -10.40 -2.68
C GLY A 13 -9.76 -9.98 -1.49
N PHE A 14 -8.55 -10.51 -1.39
CA PHE A 14 -7.62 -10.14 -0.31
C PHE A 14 -7.14 -8.68 -0.39
N GLN A 15 -7.08 -8.09 -1.58
CA GLN A 15 -6.72 -6.68 -1.74
C GLN A 15 -7.84 -5.79 -1.19
N LEU A 16 -9.09 -6.13 -1.49
CA LEU A 16 -10.26 -5.43 -0.95
C LEU A 16 -10.35 -5.56 0.56
N ALA A 17 -10.19 -6.76 1.09
CA ALA A 17 -10.21 -7.02 2.53
C ALA A 17 -9.13 -6.21 3.27
N GLY A 18 -7.91 -6.17 2.73
CA GLY A 18 -6.82 -5.40 3.35
C GLY A 18 -7.03 -3.89 3.31
N VAL A 19 -7.62 -3.35 2.24
CA VAL A 19 -7.97 -1.92 2.18
C VAL A 19 -9.10 -1.61 3.14
N GLN A 20 -10.14 -2.45 3.17
CA GLN A 20 -11.28 -2.28 4.07
C GLN A 20 -10.83 -2.30 5.54
N ALA A 21 -10.00 -3.26 5.94
CA ALA A 21 -9.49 -3.36 7.30
C ALA A 21 -8.74 -2.09 7.74
N GLN A 22 -7.90 -1.52 6.87
CA GLN A 22 -7.22 -0.24 7.14
C GLN A 22 -8.18 0.93 7.28
N LEU A 23 -9.24 1.00 6.45
CA LEU A 23 -10.25 2.06 6.53
C LEU A 23 -11.09 1.95 7.81
N GLU A 24 -11.31 0.72 8.29
CA GLU A 24 -12.08 0.42 9.51
C GLU A 24 -11.22 0.46 10.79
N GLY A 25 -9.90 0.64 10.67
CA GLY A 25 -8.98 0.64 11.81
C GLY A 25 -8.79 -0.73 12.46
N ILE A 26 -8.87 -1.79 11.65
CA ILE A 26 -8.75 -3.19 12.08
C ILE A 26 -7.39 -3.74 11.61
N ASP A 27 -6.63 -4.30 12.55
CA ASP A 27 -5.37 -4.98 12.26
C ASP A 27 -5.60 -6.26 11.44
N MET A 28 -4.76 -6.49 10.42
CA MET A 28 -4.90 -7.64 9.53
C MET A 28 -3.54 -8.19 9.10
N ILE A 29 -3.42 -9.52 9.09
CA ILE A 29 -2.29 -10.24 8.50
C ILE A 29 -2.69 -10.75 7.12
N ILE A 30 -1.88 -10.45 6.11
CA ILE A 30 -2.13 -10.86 4.71
C ILE A 30 -0.96 -11.70 4.22
N GLN A 31 -1.25 -12.97 3.91
CA GLN A 31 -0.29 -13.87 3.26
C GLN A 31 -0.60 -13.95 1.76
N ALA A 32 0.30 -13.41 0.93
CA ALA A 32 0.21 -13.51 -0.52
C ALA A 32 1.59 -13.49 -1.18
N ALA A 33 1.76 -14.25 -2.27
CA ALA A 33 3.02 -14.33 -3.01
C ALA A 33 3.51 -12.97 -3.55
N THR A 34 4.80 -12.83 -3.82
CA THR A 34 5.35 -11.67 -4.54
C THR A 34 4.72 -11.57 -5.94
N GLY A 35 4.56 -10.36 -6.47
CA GLY A 35 3.85 -10.13 -7.74
C GLY A 35 2.32 -10.28 -7.68
N SER A 36 1.75 -10.67 -6.53
CA SER A 36 0.29 -10.83 -6.38
C SER A 36 -0.49 -9.51 -6.37
N GLY A 37 0.19 -8.37 -6.25
CA GLY A 37 -0.39 -7.03 -6.21
C GLY A 37 -0.59 -6.48 -4.79
N LYS A 38 0.22 -6.90 -3.80
CA LYS A 38 0.10 -6.45 -2.40
C LYS A 38 0.19 -4.92 -2.23
N THR A 39 0.95 -4.24 -3.07
CA THR A 39 1.09 -2.78 -3.11
C THR A 39 -0.25 -2.03 -3.16
N ALA A 40 -1.27 -2.65 -3.78
CA ALA A 40 -2.64 -2.15 -3.80
C ALA A 40 -3.22 -1.87 -2.42
N ILE A 41 -2.85 -2.69 -1.43
CA ILE A 41 -3.36 -2.62 -0.07
C ILE A 41 -2.80 -1.38 0.62
N ALA A 42 -1.51 -1.10 0.47
CA ALA A 42 -0.87 0.09 1.04
C ALA A 42 -1.39 1.39 0.40
N ALA A 43 -1.54 1.42 -0.93
CA ALA A 43 -2.03 2.61 -1.64
C ALA A 43 -3.54 2.87 -1.42
N GLY A 44 -4.30 1.83 -1.12
CA GLY A 44 -5.75 1.88 -1.24
C GLY A 44 -6.50 2.87 -0.34
N PRO A 45 -6.17 2.96 0.96
CA PRO A 45 -6.83 3.92 1.87
C PRO A 45 -6.69 5.37 1.42
N HIS A 46 -5.54 5.73 0.84
CA HIS A 46 -5.25 7.10 0.38
C HIS A 46 -6.07 7.53 -0.85
N LEU A 47 -6.79 6.60 -1.50
CA LEU A 47 -7.73 6.93 -2.57
C LEU A 47 -9.12 7.35 -2.06
N TRP A 48 -9.40 7.16 -0.76
CA TRP A 48 -10.66 7.49 -0.10
C TRP A 48 -10.52 8.48 1.05
N ILE A 49 -9.37 8.50 1.72
CA ILE A 49 -9.13 9.40 2.84
C ILE A 49 -8.04 10.40 2.47
N GLU A 50 -8.41 11.68 2.45
CA GLU A 50 -7.49 12.79 2.23
C GLU A 50 -6.82 13.23 3.54
N GLY A 51 -5.57 13.69 3.46
CA GLY A 51 -4.84 14.25 4.61
C GLY A 51 -4.37 13.23 5.66
N LYS A 52 -4.50 11.93 5.41
CA LYS A 52 -3.91 10.89 6.26
C LYS A 52 -2.56 10.46 5.72
N GLN A 53 -1.61 10.30 6.64
CA GLN A 53 -0.30 9.73 6.39
C GLN A 53 -0.24 8.30 6.87
N SER A 54 0.46 7.45 6.12
CA SER A 54 0.76 6.07 6.51
C SER A 54 2.26 5.88 6.62
N ILE A 55 2.67 5.01 7.53
CA ILE A 55 4.06 4.55 7.66
C ILE A 55 4.11 3.13 7.13
N MET A 56 4.96 2.88 6.14
CA MET A 56 5.24 1.55 5.63
C MET A 56 6.65 1.14 6.01
N VAL A 57 6.75 0.10 6.81
CA VAL A 57 8.03 -0.42 7.31
C VAL A 57 8.56 -1.46 6.33
N CYS A 58 9.78 -1.26 5.83
CA CYS A 58 10.41 -2.19 4.89
C CYS A 58 11.83 -2.55 5.35
N PRO A 59 12.16 -3.84 5.53
CA PRO A 59 13.50 -4.27 5.96
C PRO A 59 14.58 -4.15 4.86
N LEU A 60 14.21 -3.84 3.62
CA LEU A 60 15.12 -3.80 2.48
C LEU A 60 15.24 -2.36 1.95
N MET A 61 16.34 -1.67 2.29
CA MET A 61 16.59 -0.29 1.82
C MET A 61 16.57 -0.18 0.28
N THR A 62 17.12 -1.17 -0.42
CA THR A 62 17.09 -1.19 -1.89
C THR A 62 15.67 -1.26 -2.46
N LEU A 63 14.73 -1.87 -1.73
CA LEU A 63 13.34 -1.95 -2.14
C LEU A 63 12.59 -0.65 -1.85
N GLU A 64 12.94 0.05 -0.76
CA GLU A 64 12.45 1.39 -0.46
C GLU A 64 12.82 2.37 -1.58
N ASP A 65 14.09 2.40 -2.00
CA ASP A 65 14.56 3.22 -3.11
C ASP A 65 13.77 2.95 -4.39
N GLU A 66 13.54 1.67 -4.73
CA GLU A 66 12.76 1.30 -5.92
C GLU A 66 11.30 1.77 -5.85
N MET A 67 10.67 1.71 -4.67
CA MET A 67 9.28 2.12 -4.49
C MET A 67 9.11 3.65 -4.53
N LEU A 68 10.13 4.39 -4.12
CA LEU A 68 10.21 5.85 -4.21
C LEU A 68 10.49 6.31 -5.65
N VAL A 69 11.54 5.79 -6.28
CA VAL A 69 11.99 6.20 -7.63
C VAL A 69 10.93 5.92 -8.70
N LYS A 70 10.12 4.88 -8.53
CA LYS A 70 9.08 4.50 -9.50
C LYS A 70 7.72 5.17 -9.23
N ASP A 71 7.64 6.14 -8.31
CA ASP A 71 6.40 6.82 -7.90
C ASP A 71 5.27 5.86 -7.49
N ILE A 72 5.64 4.67 -6.98
CA ILE A 72 4.67 3.61 -6.72
C ILE A 72 3.85 3.95 -5.48
N LEU A 73 4.50 4.47 -4.44
CA LEU A 73 3.88 4.76 -3.15
C LEU A 73 4.12 6.20 -2.67
N GLY A 74 5.37 6.63 -2.48
CA GLY A 74 5.68 7.82 -1.70
C GLY A 74 5.36 9.19 -2.34
N LEU A 75 5.45 9.33 -3.67
CA LEU A 75 5.16 10.60 -4.35
C LEU A 75 3.69 10.71 -4.81
N LYS A 76 3.02 9.57 -5.00
CA LYS A 76 1.63 9.51 -5.43
C LYS A 76 0.64 9.44 -4.26
N TYR A 77 1.07 8.88 -3.14
CA TYR A 77 0.27 8.72 -1.92
C TYR A 77 1.08 9.22 -0.72
N GLN A 78 0.41 9.72 0.32
CA GLN A 78 1.07 10.21 1.53
C GLN A 78 1.57 9.03 2.41
N ILE A 79 2.50 8.24 1.88
CA ILE A 79 3.07 7.05 2.51
C ILE A 79 4.57 7.29 2.74
N ASN A 80 4.98 7.33 4.01
CA ASN A 80 6.38 7.41 4.41
C ASN A 80 6.94 6.00 4.54
N LEU A 81 7.96 5.70 3.75
CA LEU A 81 8.72 4.46 3.87
C LEU A 81 9.78 4.65 4.95
N ILE A 82 9.94 3.66 5.83
CA ILE A 82 10.99 3.64 6.84
C ILE A 82 11.57 2.23 6.98
N SER A 83 12.83 2.16 7.39
CA SER A 83 13.45 0.92 7.84
C SER A 83 12.96 0.53 9.25
N PRO A 84 13.00 -0.76 9.62
CA PRO A 84 12.57 -1.23 10.95
C PRO A 84 13.33 -0.60 12.11
N GLU A 85 14.57 -0.15 11.89
CA GLU A 85 15.44 0.45 12.91
C GLU A 85 15.07 1.89 13.25
N MET A 86 14.22 2.54 12.45
CA MET A 86 13.73 3.91 12.68
C MET A 86 12.40 3.97 13.45
N LEU A 87 11.88 2.81 13.86
CA LEU A 87 10.68 2.65 14.69
C LEU A 87 11.03 2.55 16.17
#